data_AF-A0A529IE52-F1
#
_entry.id   AF-A0A529IE52-F1
#
_cell.length_a   1.000
_cell.length_b   1.000
_cell.length_c   1.000
_cell.angle_alpha   90.00
_cell.angle_beta   90.00
_cell.angle_gamma   90.00
#
_symmetry.space_group_name_H-M   'P 1'
#
loop_
_entity.id
_entity.type
_entity.pdbx_description
1 polymer ?
#
loop_
_entity_poly.entity_id
_entity_poly.type
_entity_poly.pdbx_seq_one_letter_code
_entity_poly.pdbx_strand_id
1 'polypeptide(L)'
;IFLTGYQNAAYGKRYAERLATLRSAEAKAVPGSTVVTEAAARNLFKLMAIKDEYEVARLYTDGSFAAELSKQFQSYEKLEFHLAPPILGRRGNDGKPKKSSFGPWMLKGLRLLSALKGLRGTAFDLFSLTAERRRERQLLAQYEADLELIASALSPGGIEAAAALASVPALIRGYGHVRQASAEKAAGERSRLVERLVKATERPELQAAE
;
A
#
# COMPACT_ATOMS: atom_id res chain seq x y z
N ILE A 1 -11.66 8.95 -7.88
CA ILE A 1 -10.47 8.75 -7.00
C ILE A 1 -10.00 7.31 -7.20
N PHE A 2 -8.73 7.08 -7.55
CA PHE A 2 -8.19 5.76 -7.95
C PHE A 2 -8.63 4.60 -7.04
N LEU A 3 -8.59 4.80 -5.70
CA LEU A 3 -8.95 3.79 -4.70
C LEU A 3 -10.42 3.31 -4.77
N THR A 4 -11.32 4.13 -5.32
CA THR A 4 -12.72 3.75 -5.58
C THR A 4 -12.83 2.72 -6.70
N GLY A 5 -12.09 2.94 -7.79
CA GLY A 5 -12.00 1.98 -8.90
C GLY A 5 -11.24 0.73 -8.50
N TYR A 6 -10.18 0.89 -7.70
CA TYR A 6 -9.37 -0.18 -7.15
C TYR A 6 -10.18 -1.12 -6.26
N GLN A 7 -10.91 -0.62 -5.25
CA GLN A 7 -11.73 -1.43 -4.34
C GLN A 7 -13.20 -0.99 -4.43
N ASN A 8 -13.57 0.06 -3.71
CA ASN A 8 -14.93 0.61 -3.66
C ASN A 8 -14.94 2.03 -3.06
N ALA A 9 -16.11 2.67 -3.01
CA ALA A 9 -16.27 4.03 -2.50
C ALA A 9 -15.83 4.18 -1.04
N ALA A 10 -16.16 3.22 -0.18
CA ALA A 10 -15.76 3.23 1.24
C ALA A 10 -14.23 3.21 1.41
N TYR A 11 -13.52 2.45 0.57
CA TYR A 11 -12.06 2.37 0.59
C TYR A 11 -11.41 3.70 0.18
N GLY A 12 -11.95 4.36 -0.84
CA GLY A 12 -11.52 5.71 -1.23
C GLY A 12 -11.82 6.76 -0.15
N LYS A 13 -12.98 6.65 0.51
CA LYS A 13 -13.38 7.53 1.61
C LYS A 13 -12.45 7.39 2.81
N ARG A 14 -12.10 6.16 3.21
CA ARG A 14 -11.13 5.88 4.28
C ARG A 14 -9.80 6.62 4.06
N TYR A 15 -9.25 6.55 2.84
CA TYR A 15 -8.02 7.28 2.50
C TYR A 15 -8.19 8.80 2.68
N ALA A 16 -9.28 9.36 2.15
CA ALA A 16 -9.54 10.79 2.25
C ALA A 16 -9.74 11.27 3.71
N GLU A 17 -10.46 10.49 4.52
CA GLU A 17 -10.69 10.80 5.94
C GLU A 17 -9.41 10.78 6.75
N ARG A 18 -8.53 9.78 6.55
CA ARG A 18 -7.23 9.72 7.23
C ARG A 18 -6.37 10.95 6.93
N LEU A 19 -6.33 11.38 5.67
CA LEU A 19 -5.58 12.58 5.28
C LEU A 19 -6.24 13.86 5.79
N ALA A 20 -7.57 13.94 5.83
CA ALA A 20 -8.28 15.10 6.37
C ALA A 20 -7.99 15.29 7.87
N THR A 21 -7.98 14.20 8.64
CA THR A 21 -7.62 14.23 10.07
C THR A 21 -6.19 14.73 10.27
N LEU A 22 -5.22 14.20 9.53
CA LEU A 22 -3.83 14.66 9.59
C LEU A 22 -3.69 16.12 9.17
N ARG A 23 -4.37 16.52 8.09
CA ARG A 23 -4.36 17.89 7.60
C ARG A 23 -4.86 18.87 8.65
N SER A 24 -5.92 18.50 9.36
CA SER A 24 -6.45 19.32 10.45
C SER A 24 -5.49 19.39 11.64
N ALA A 25 -4.84 18.28 12.01
CA ALA A 25 -3.85 18.28 13.10
C ALA A 25 -2.63 19.13 12.72
N GLU A 26 -2.12 18.98 11.50
CA GLU A 26 -0.98 19.73 10.98
C GLU A 26 -1.26 21.23 10.92
N ALA A 27 -2.43 21.65 10.41
CA ALA A 27 -2.80 23.06 10.35
C ALA A 27 -2.94 23.70 11.74
N LYS A 28 -3.33 22.93 12.76
CA LYS A 28 -3.40 23.40 14.16
C LYS A 28 -2.02 23.54 14.78
N ALA A 29 -1.14 22.57 14.55
CA ALA A 29 0.20 22.56 15.12
C ALA A 29 1.13 23.57 14.44
N VAL A 30 1.13 23.62 13.11
CA VAL A 30 1.99 24.51 12.31
C VAL A 30 1.18 25.07 11.13
N PRO A 31 0.57 26.26 11.28
CA PRO A 31 -0.18 26.90 10.20
C PRO A 31 0.65 27.03 8.92
N GLY A 32 0.07 26.61 7.79
CA GLY A 32 0.73 26.65 6.48
C GLY A 32 1.60 25.42 6.13
N SER A 33 1.98 24.58 7.10
CA SER A 33 2.72 23.35 6.84
C SER A 33 1.88 22.32 6.08
N THR A 34 2.47 21.59 5.13
CA THR A 34 1.85 20.45 4.41
C THR A 34 2.69 19.18 4.44
N VAL A 35 3.90 19.25 5.01
CA VAL A 35 4.94 18.22 4.86
C VAL A 35 4.50 16.86 5.41
N VAL A 36 3.76 16.83 6.52
CA VAL A 36 3.28 15.58 7.13
C VAL A 36 2.16 14.99 6.28
N THR A 37 1.16 15.80 5.92
CA THR A 37 0.02 15.35 5.12
C THR A 37 0.47 14.86 3.75
N GLU A 38 1.43 15.51 3.10
CA GLU A 38 1.97 15.09 1.81
C GLU A 38 2.75 13.78 1.88
N ALA A 39 3.59 13.61 2.91
CA ALA A 39 4.29 12.35 3.16
C ALA A 39 3.29 11.21 3.40
N ALA A 40 2.27 11.46 4.22
CA ALA A 40 1.21 10.50 4.50
C ALA A 40 0.41 10.13 3.25
N ALA A 41 0.03 11.11 2.42
CA ALA A 41 -0.72 10.87 1.19
C ALA A 41 0.02 9.92 0.25
N ARG A 42 1.31 10.17 0.00
CA ARG A 42 2.13 9.36 -0.90
C ARG A 42 2.28 7.93 -0.39
N ASN A 43 2.56 7.75 0.90
CA ASN A 43 2.87 6.44 1.45
C ASN A 43 1.62 5.62 1.79
N LEU A 44 0.56 6.26 2.32
CA LEU A 44 -0.73 5.60 2.55
C LEU A 44 -1.30 5.08 1.23
N PHE A 45 -1.25 5.90 0.17
CA PHE A 45 -1.73 5.48 -1.14
C PHE A 45 -1.00 4.24 -1.65
N LYS A 46 0.35 4.22 -1.54
CA LYS A 46 1.15 3.05 -1.95
C LYS A 46 0.81 1.78 -1.16
N LEU A 47 0.57 1.91 0.14
CA LEU A 47 0.21 0.77 1.00
C LEU A 47 -1.22 0.28 0.76
N MET A 48 -2.13 1.17 0.36
CA MET A 48 -3.53 0.82 0.06
C MET A 48 -3.71 0.28 -1.37
N ALA A 49 -2.94 0.80 -2.33
CA ALA A 49 -3.01 0.44 -3.75
C ALA A 49 -1.92 -0.59 -4.13
N ILE A 50 -1.89 -1.71 -3.43
CA ILE A 50 -0.97 -2.80 -3.76
C ILE A 50 -1.32 -3.40 -5.12
N LYS A 51 -0.29 -3.81 -5.88
CA LYS A 51 -0.50 -4.51 -7.15
C LYS A 51 -0.79 -5.99 -6.88
N ASP A 52 -2.01 -6.26 -6.44
CA ASP A 52 -2.48 -7.61 -6.17
C ASP A 52 -3.13 -8.29 -7.38
N GLU A 53 -3.54 -9.54 -7.21
CA GLU A 53 -4.10 -10.36 -8.27
C GLU A 53 -5.38 -9.77 -8.85
N TYR A 54 -6.20 -9.14 -8.01
CA TYR A 54 -7.42 -8.44 -8.44
C TYR A 54 -7.10 -7.19 -9.28
N GLU A 55 -6.10 -6.40 -8.87
CA GLU A 55 -5.69 -5.22 -9.63
C GLU A 55 -4.99 -5.59 -10.93
N VAL A 56 -4.16 -6.62 -10.93
CA VAL A 56 -3.60 -7.19 -12.16
C VAL A 56 -4.72 -7.61 -13.10
N ALA A 57 -5.72 -8.34 -12.60
CA ALA A 57 -6.87 -8.75 -13.38
C ALA A 57 -7.65 -7.56 -13.96
N ARG A 58 -7.85 -6.50 -13.17
CA ARG A 58 -8.47 -5.25 -13.64
C ARG A 58 -7.66 -4.60 -14.76
N LEU A 59 -6.34 -4.47 -14.63
CA LEU A 59 -5.47 -3.87 -15.65
C LEU A 59 -5.48 -4.65 -16.97
N TYR A 60 -5.59 -5.97 -16.92
CA TYR A 60 -5.72 -6.79 -18.14
C TYR A 60 -7.10 -6.70 -18.80
N THR A 61 -8.12 -6.24 -18.07
CA THR A 61 -9.52 -6.33 -18.52
C THR A 61 -10.27 -5.00 -18.59
N ASP A 62 -9.65 -3.89 -18.16
CA ASP A 62 -10.22 -2.53 -18.23
C ASP A 62 -10.16 -1.90 -19.63
N GLY A 63 -9.66 -2.66 -20.62
CA GLY A 63 -9.56 -2.24 -22.02
C GLY A 63 -8.25 -1.55 -22.37
N SER A 64 -7.47 -1.07 -21.40
CA SER A 64 -6.16 -0.45 -21.66
C SER A 64 -5.19 -1.43 -22.33
N PHE A 65 -5.13 -2.66 -21.82
CA PHE A 65 -4.34 -3.74 -22.39
C PHE A 65 -4.74 -4.09 -23.83
N ALA A 66 -6.05 -4.16 -24.12
CA ALA A 66 -6.53 -4.45 -25.47
C ALA A 66 -6.18 -3.32 -26.45
N ALA A 67 -6.31 -2.06 -26.02
CA ALA A 67 -5.92 -0.90 -26.80
C ALA A 67 -4.41 -0.88 -27.06
N GLU A 68 -3.59 -1.19 -26.06
CA GLU A 68 -2.13 -1.29 -26.21
C GLU A 68 -1.72 -2.43 -27.16
N LEU A 69 -2.39 -3.58 -27.06
CA LEU A 69 -2.17 -4.71 -27.97
C LEU A 69 -2.49 -4.33 -29.43
N SER A 70 -3.59 -3.62 -29.67
CA SER A 70 -3.97 -3.15 -31.01
C SER A 70 -3.01 -2.09 -31.59
N LYS A 71 -2.30 -1.35 -30.74
CA LYS A 71 -1.28 -0.38 -31.17
C LYS A 71 0.04 -1.06 -31.54
N GLN A 72 0.41 -2.10 -30.79
CA GLN A 72 1.70 -2.78 -30.98
C GLN A 72 1.64 -3.85 -32.07
N PHE A 73 0.48 -4.47 -32.30
CA PHE A 73 0.33 -5.58 -33.24
C PHE A 73 -0.75 -5.27 -34.27
N GLN A 74 -0.42 -5.39 -35.56
CA GLN A 74 -1.38 -5.27 -36.66
C GLN A 74 -2.41 -6.42 -36.66
N SER A 75 -1.97 -7.62 -36.26
CA SER A 75 -2.81 -8.80 -36.05
C SER A 75 -2.12 -9.81 -35.14
N TYR A 76 -2.89 -10.62 -34.42
CA TYR A 76 -2.39 -11.76 -33.64
C TYR A 76 -3.37 -12.94 -33.75
N GLU A 77 -2.87 -14.18 -33.79
CA GLU A 77 -3.73 -15.38 -33.90
C GLU A 77 -4.31 -15.82 -32.54
N LYS A 78 -3.47 -15.81 -31.50
CA LYS A 78 -3.85 -16.24 -30.14
C LYS A 78 -3.03 -15.51 -29.09
N LEU A 79 -3.64 -15.29 -27.94
CA LEU A 79 -2.99 -14.72 -26.77
C LEU A 79 -2.68 -15.83 -25.76
N GLU A 80 -1.43 -15.92 -25.34
CA GLU A 80 -0.96 -16.87 -24.33
C GLU A 80 -0.35 -16.11 -23.15
N PHE A 81 -0.73 -16.50 -21.94
CA PHE A 81 -0.28 -15.87 -20.70
C PHE A 81 0.66 -16.79 -19.95
N HIS A 82 1.86 -16.31 -19.65
CA HIS A 82 2.82 -17.04 -18.80
C HIS A 82 2.75 -16.52 -17.37
N LEU A 83 1.99 -17.22 -16.53
CA LEU A 83 1.74 -16.84 -15.14
C LEU A 83 2.27 -17.91 -14.20
N ALA A 84 2.61 -17.52 -12.96
CA ALA A 84 2.85 -18.46 -11.88
C ALA A 84 1.82 -18.22 -10.77
N PRO A 85 0.55 -18.66 -10.94
CA PRO A 85 -0.51 -18.35 -9.98
C PRO A 85 -0.18 -18.94 -8.62
N PRO A 86 -0.18 -18.15 -7.53
CA PRO A 86 0.13 -18.64 -6.18
C PRO A 86 -0.75 -19.80 -5.75
N ILE A 87 -2.03 -19.81 -6.17
CA ILE A 87 -3.02 -20.85 -5.86
C ILE A 87 -2.59 -22.23 -6.34
N LEU A 88 -1.83 -22.32 -7.44
CA LEU A 88 -1.39 -23.62 -7.95
C LEU A 88 -0.27 -24.23 -7.11
N GLY A 89 0.42 -23.44 -6.27
CA GLY A 89 1.48 -23.91 -5.38
C GLY A 89 2.67 -24.59 -6.07
N ARG A 90 2.72 -24.57 -7.41
CA ARG A 90 3.73 -25.31 -8.19
C ARG A 90 5.08 -24.64 -8.04
N ARG A 91 6.06 -25.40 -7.53
CA ARG A 91 7.46 -24.99 -7.44
C ARG A 91 8.32 -25.79 -8.42
N GLY A 92 9.33 -25.13 -8.97
CA GLY A 92 10.39 -25.78 -9.74
C GLY A 92 11.41 -26.48 -8.83
N ASN A 93 12.36 -27.18 -9.45
CA ASN A 93 13.43 -27.89 -8.73
C ASN A 93 14.34 -26.95 -7.91
N ASP A 94 14.36 -25.66 -8.26
CA ASP A 94 15.08 -24.59 -7.55
C ASP A 94 14.23 -23.93 -6.44
N GLY A 95 13.04 -24.48 -6.14
CA GLY A 95 12.12 -23.98 -5.12
C GLY A 95 11.32 -22.74 -5.52
N LYS A 96 11.51 -22.20 -6.74
CA LYS A 96 10.82 -20.99 -7.21
C LYS A 96 9.45 -21.31 -7.82
N PRO A 97 8.52 -20.34 -7.86
CA PRO A 97 7.22 -20.52 -8.53
C PRO A 97 7.39 -20.94 -9.99
N LYS A 98 6.78 -22.07 -10.37
CA LYS A 98 6.86 -22.61 -11.74
C LYS A 98 5.88 -21.85 -12.64
N LYS A 99 6.41 -21.16 -13.66
CA LYS A 99 5.59 -20.54 -14.70
C LYS A 99 4.80 -21.61 -15.45
N SER A 100 3.52 -21.33 -15.68
CA SER A 100 2.60 -22.14 -16.46
C SER A 100 2.00 -21.28 -17.58
N SER A 101 1.77 -21.89 -18.72
CA SER A 101 1.09 -21.25 -19.84
C SER A 101 -0.43 -21.40 -19.72
N PHE A 102 -1.14 -20.31 -19.99
CA PHE A 102 -2.60 -20.28 -20.06
C PHE A 102 -3.02 -19.69 -21.40
N GLY A 103 -3.92 -20.38 -22.11
CA GLY A 103 -4.43 -19.90 -23.39
C GLY A 103 -5.40 -18.72 -23.27
N PRO A 104 -6.08 -18.34 -24.37
CA PRO A 104 -6.93 -17.15 -24.45
C PRO A 104 -8.08 -17.10 -23.42
N TRP A 105 -8.52 -18.26 -22.92
CA TRP A 105 -9.56 -18.36 -21.89
C TRP A 105 -9.18 -17.61 -20.60
N MET A 106 -7.89 -17.40 -20.34
CA MET A 106 -7.39 -16.70 -19.16
C MET A 106 -7.96 -15.28 -19.05
N LEU A 107 -8.19 -14.58 -20.17
CA LEU A 107 -8.83 -13.25 -20.14
C LEU A 107 -10.23 -13.29 -19.51
N LYS A 108 -11.01 -14.36 -19.78
CA LYS A 108 -12.32 -14.54 -19.15
C LYS A 108 -12.17 -14.77 -17.64
N GLY A 109 -11.17 -15.55 -17.24
CA GLY A 109 -10.81 -15.78 -15.83
C GLY A 109 -10.40 -14.49 -15.11
N LEU A 110 -9.53 -13.68 -15.73
CA LEU A 110 -9.14 -12.36 -15.21
C LEU A 110 -10.35 -11.42 -15.13
N ARG A 111 -11.27 -11.46 -16.10
CA ARG A 111 -12.47 -10.63 -16.05
C ARG A 111 -13.34 -11.00 -14.85
N LEU A 112 -13.56 -12.29 -14.61
CA LEU A 112 -14.27 -12.75 -13.43
C LEU A 112 -13.55 -12.34 -12.15
N LEU A 113 -12.23 -12.54 -12.07
CA LEU A 113 -11.43 -12.16 -10.91
C LEU A 113 -11.51 -10.65 -10.63
N SER A 114 -11.47 -9.81 -11.66
CA SER A 114 -11.60 -8.35 -11.53
C SER A 114 -12.96 -7.93 -10.95
N ALA A 115 -14.04 -8.64 -11.31
CA ALA A 115 -15.38 -8.41 -10.76
C ALA A 115 -15.48 -8.86 -9.29
N LEU A 116 -14.67 -9.85 -8.90
CA LEU A 116 -14.58 -10.37 -7.53
C LEU A 116 -13.67 -9.55 -6.61
N LYS A 117 -13.22 -8.35 -7.01
CA LYS A 117 -12.41 -7.45 -6.16
C LYS A 117 -13.03 -7.15 -4.79
N GLY A 118 -14.35 -7.27 -4.65
CA GLY A 118 -15.05 -7.14 -3.37
C GLY A 118 -14.63 -8.18 -2.33
N LEU A 119 -14.08 -9.32 -2.76
CA LEU A 119 -13.55 -10.35 -1.87
C LEU A 119 -12.22 -9.96 -1.23
N ARG A 120 -11.48 -8.99 -1.81
CA ARG A 120 -10.17 -8.56 -1.31
C ARG A 120 -10.20 -8.26 0.19
N GLY A 121 -9.32 -8.90 0.94
CA GLY A 121 -9.19 -8.73 2.39
C GLY A 121 -10.30 -9.37 3.24
N THR A 122 -11.25 -10.08 2.62
CA THR A 122 -12.30 -10.85 3.33
C THR A 122 -11.82 -12.27 3.64
N ALA A 123 -12.61 -13.03 4.42
CA ALA A 123 -12.33 -14.45 4.68
C ALA A 123 -12.35 -15.33 3.40
N PHE A 124 -13.00 -14.86 2.33
CA PHE A 124 -13.08 -15.54 1.03
C PHE A 124 -11.94 -15.15 0.07
N ASP A 125 -11.00 -14.30 0.51
CA ASP A 125 -9.81 -13.96 -0.27
C ASP A 125 -8.77 -15.08 -0.16
N LEU A 126 -8.76 -15.99 -1.14
CA LEU A 126 -7.80 -17.09 -1.21
C LEU A 126 -6.34 -16.61 -1.34
N PHE A 127 -6.11 -15.43 -1.89
CA PHE A 127 -4.75 -14.86 -2.03
C PHE A 127 -4.25 -14.29 -0.71
N SER A 128 -5.15 -13.84 0.17
CA SER A 128 -4.83 -13.26 1.48
C SER A 128 -4.15 -14.21 2.47
N LEU A 129 -4.21 -15.52 2.21
CA LEU A 129 -3.66 -16.56 3.08
C LEU A 129 -2.14 -16.61 3.05
N THR A 130 -1.51 -16.05 2.03
CA THR A 130 -0.05 -16.04 1.90
C THR A 130 0.61 -15.20 3.00
N ALA A 131 1.81 -15.62 3.43
CA ALA A 131 2.57 -14.89 4.44
C ALA A 131 2.90 -13.44 4.01
N GLU A 132 3.09 -13.21 2.70
CA GLU A 132 3.31 -11.88 2.15
C GLU A 132 2.08 -10.98 2.30
N ARG A 133 0.88 -11.44 1.90
CA ARG A 133 -0.35 -10.67 2.06
C ARG A 133 -0.70 -10.37 3.51
N ARG A 134 -0.42 -11.29 4.43
CA ARG A 134 -0.59 -11.05 5.87
C ARG A 134 0.32 -9.92 6.36
N ARG A 135 1.60 -9.93 5.98
CA ARG A 135 2.56 -8.87 6.32
C ARG A 135 2.18 -7.52 5.71
N GLU A 136 1.69 -7.49 4.47
CA GLU A 136 1.22 -6.25 3.83
C GLU A 136 0.04 -5.62 4.58
N ARG A 137 -0.94 -6.44 5.01
CA ARG A 137 -2.06 -5.96 5.83
C ARG A 137 -1.62 -5.47 7.20
N GLN A 138 -0.71 -6.19 7.85
CA GLN A 138 -0.12 -5.78 9.12
C GLN A 138 0.63 -4.45 8.98
N LEU A 139 1.39 -4.27 7.91
CA LEU A 139 2.11 -3.02 7.64
C LEU A 139 1.15 -1.86 7.40
N LEU A 140 0.07 -2.05 6.64
CA LEU A 140 -0.95 -1.02 6.44
C LEU A 140 -1.62 -0.64 7.76
N ALA A 141 -2.03 -1.63 8.56
CA ALA A 141 -2.67 -1.38 9.86
C ALA A 141 -1.72 -0.66 10.83
N GLN A 142 -0.44 -1.07 10.88
CA GLN A 142 0.58 -0.41 11.68
C GLN A 142 0.77 1.05 11.24
N TYR A 143 0.83 1.28 9.93
CA TYR A 143 1.00 2.62 9.39
C TYR A 143 -0.19 3.52 9.69
N GLU A 144 -1.42 3.01 9.60
CA GLU A 144 -2.61 3.78 9.98
C GLU A 144 -2.62 4.14 11.47
N ALA A 145 -2.17 3.22 12.33
CA ALA A 145 -1.98 3.53 13.76
C ALA A 145 -0.89 4.60 13.97
N ASP A 146 0.17 4.59 13.16
CA ASP A 146 1.19 5.64 13.21
C ASP A 146 0.63 7.00 12.78
N LEU A 147 -0.25 7.02 11.77
CA LEU A 147 -0.93 8.24 11.34
C LEU A 147 -1.89 8.78 12.42
N GLU A 148 -2.58 7.89 13.15
CA GLU A 148 -3.40 8.28 14.30
C GLU A 148 -2.54 8.86 15.43
N LEU A 149 -1.41 8.24 15.75
CA LEU A 149 -0.45 8.74 16.73
C LEU A 149 0.12 10.11 16.32
N ILE A 150 0.47 10.27 15.04
CA ILE A 150 0.91 11.55 14.51
C ILE A 150 -0.18 12.60 14.71
N ALA A 151 -1.43 12.30 14.35
CA ALA A 151 -2.52 13.25 14.48
C ALA A 151 -2.79 13.67 15.94
N SER A 152 -2.55 12.80 16.92
CA SER A 152 -2.77 13.11 18.35
C SER A 152 -1.58 13.79 19.03
N ALA A 153 -0.35 13.50 18.60
CA ALA A 153 0.89 13.99 19.20
C ALA A 153 1.58 15.10 18.38
N LEU A 154 0.90 15.68 17.38
CA LEU A 154 1.55 16.70 16.55
C LEU A 154 1.72 18.01 17.30
N SER A 155 2.97 18.45 17.43
CA SER A 155 3.34 19.75 17.99
C SER A 155 4.27 20.50 17.02
N PRO A 156 4.45 21.82 17.17
CA PRO A 156 5.40 22.59 16.36
C PRO A 156 6.82 21.99 16.38
N GLY A 157 7.29 21.54 17.54
CA GLY A 157 8.61 20.92 17.70
C GLY A 157 8.70 19.46 17.18
N GLY A 158 7.55 18.82 16.94
CA GLY A 158 7.45 17.43 16.49
C GLY A 158 7.27 17.26 14.97
N ILE A 159 7.13 18.35 14.21
CA ILE A 159 6.75 18.31 12.78
C ILE A 159 7.75 17.49 11.93
N GLU A 160 9.04 17.63 12.18
CA GLU A 160 10.10 16.89 11.46
C GLU A 160 10.02 15.39 11.76
N ALA A 161 9.85 15.03 13.04
CA ALA A 161 9.72 13.63 13.46
C ALA A 161 8.44 13.00 12.90
N ALA A 162 7.33 13.73 12.88
CA ALA A 162 6.07 13.30 12.27
C ALA A 162 6.20 13.08 10.75
N ALA A 163 6.82 14.01 10.02
CA ALA A 163 7.02 13.89 8.58
C ALA A 163 7.94 12.70 8.23
N ALA A 164 9.01 12.51 9.02
CA ALA A 164 9.89 11.37 8.90
C ALA A 164 9.16 10.05 9.20
N LEU A 165 8.35 9.99 10.27
CA LEU A 165 7.55 8.82 10.63
C LEU A 165 6.55 8.46 9.53
N ALA A 166 5.84 9.46 8.99
CA ALA A 166 4.95 9.31 7.84
C ALA A 166 5.69 8.81 6.57
N SER A 167 7.00 9.02 6.49
CA SER A 167 7.85 8.61 5.36
C SER A 167 8.47 7.22 5.50
N VAL A 168 8.40 6.58 6.68
CA VAL A 168 9.00 5.26 6.96
C VAL A 168 8.65 4.19 5.91
N PRO A 169 7.40 4.07 5.40
CA PRO A 169 7.09 3.05 4.40
C PRO A 169 7.95 3.14 3.13
N ALA A 170 8.47 4.32 2.79
CA ALA A 170 9.35 4.52 1.64
C ALA A 170 10.71 3.81 1.77
N LEU A 171 11.10 3.39 2.98
CA LEU A 171 12.30 2.61 3.26
C LEU A 171 12.13 1.13 2.89
N ILE A 172 10.89 0.63 2.83
CA ILE A 172 10.59 -0.77 2.54
C ILE A 172 10.59 -0.96 1.03
N ARG A 173 11.73 -1.42 0.48
CA ARG A 173 11.93 -1.60 -0.97
C ARG A 173 12.39 -3.02 -1.30
N GLY A 174 12.30 -3.35 -2.59
CA GLY A 174 12.74 -4.64 -3.13
C GLY A 174 11.71 -5.75 -2.98
N TYR A 175 12.16 -6.99 -3.22
CA TYR A 175 11.32 -8.18 -3.27
C TYR A 175 11.91 -9.29 -2.39
N GLY A 176 11.06 -10.21 -1.93
CA GLY A 176 11.48 -11.38 -1.15
C GLY A 176 12.33 -11.01 0.08
N HIS A 177 13.52 -11.62 0.20
CA HIS A 177 14.44 -11.41 1.33
C HIS A 177 14.93 -9.96 1.45
N VAL A 178 15.12 -9.25 0.33
CA VAL A 178 15.54 -7.83 0.34
C VAL A 178 14.45 -6.95 0.98
N ARG A 179 13.18 -7.25 0.68
CA ARG A 179 12.04 -6.55 1.27
C ARG A 179 11.96 -6.80 2.77
N GLN A 180 12.20 -8.03 3.20
CA GLN A 180 12.19 -8.41 4.62
C GLN A 180 13.29 -7.68 5.40
N ALA A 181 14.54 -7.70 4.93
CA ALA A 181 15.64 -6.98 5.57
C ALA A 181 15.40 -5.47 5.60
N SER A 182 14.80 -4.90 4.56
CA SER A 182 14.43 -3.47 4.53
C SER A 182 13.29 -3.16 5.50
N ALA A 183 12.34 -4.07 5.70
CA ALA A 183 11.26 -3.92 6.67
C ALA A 183 11.77 -3.93 8.11
N GLU A 184 12.77 -4.76 8.43
CA GLU A 184 13.40 -4.78 9.76
C GLU A 184 14.11 -3.46 10.06
N LYS A 185 14.86 -2.91 9.09
CA LYS A 185 15.47 -1.57 9.21
C LYS A 185 14.42 -0.48 9.39
N ALA A 186 13.34 -0.53 8.61
CA ALA A 186 12.24 0.43 8.71
C ALA A 186 11.55 0.36 10.08
N ALA A 187 11.41 -0.83 10.67
CA ALA A 187 10.85 -1.01 12.01
C ALA A 187 11.72 -0.36 13.10
N GLY A 188 13.05 -0.47 13.00
CA GLY A 188 13.97 0.22 13.91
C GLY A 188 13.85 1.74 13.82
N GLU A 189 13.84 2.28 12.59
CA GLU A 189 13.69 3.72 12.36
C GLU A 189 12.32 4.23 12.83
N ARG A 190 11.25 3.45 12.61
CA ARG A 190 9.91 3.73 13.12
C ARG A 190 9.92 3.94 14.63
N SER A 191 10.47 2.99 15.39
CA SER A 191 10.50 3.07 16.86
C SER A 191 11.22 4.32 17.34
N ARG A 192 12.38 4.64 16.74
CA ARG A 192 13.13 5.86 17.05
C ARG A 192 12.33 7.13 16.78
N LEU A 193 11.60 7.19 15.67
CA LEU A 193 10.80 8.36 15.28
C LEU A 193 9.55 8.52 16.14
N VAL A 194 8.91 7.41 16.53
CA VAL A 194 7.81 7.42 17.51
C VAL A 194 8.27 8.02 18.83
N GLU A 195 9.41 7.58 19.37
CA GLU A 195 9.96 8.15 20.61
C GLU A 195 10.29 9.64 20.48
N ARG A 196 10.88 10.06 19.35
CA ARG A 196 11.18 11.48 19.09
C ARG A 196 9.92 12.33 19.06
N LEU A 197 8.86 11.84 18.40
CA LEU A 197 7.59 12.54 18.29
C LEU A 197 6.93 12.72 19.67
N VAL A 198 6.84 11.63 20.45
CA VAL A 198 6.25 11.68 21.80
C VAL A 198 7.04 12.65 22.69
N LYS A 199 8.37 12.57 22.72
CA LYS A 199 9.23 13.49 23.49
C LYS A 199 9.08 14.96 23.07
N ALA A 200 8.87 15.23 21.78
CA ALA A 200 8.65 16.59 21.27
C ALA A 200 7.28 17.16 21.66
N THR A 201 6.34 16.30 22.06
CA THR A 201 5.01 16.70 22.56
C THR A 201 5.05 17.08 24.04
N GLU A 202 5.94 16.45 24.83
CA GLU A 202 6.08 16.69 26.28
C GLU A 202 6.91 17.93 26.62
N ARG A 203 7.90 18.28 25.78
CA ARG A 203 8.81 19.42 26.00
C ARG A 203 8.20 20.84 25.96
N PRO A 204 7.10 21.15 25.22
CA PRO A 204 6.51 22.48 25.20
C PRO A 204 6.01 22.96 26.58
N GLU A 205 5.65 22.04 27.49
CA GLU A 205 5.11 22.41 28.81
C GLU A 205 6.19 22.88 29.80
N LEU A 206 7.43 22.44 29.66
CA LEU A 206 8.50 22.75 30.62
C LEU A 206 9.17 24.12 30.39
N GLN A 207 9.05 24.71 29.20
CA GLN A 207 9.64 26.03 28.90
C GLN A 207 8.72 27.22 29.20
N ALA A 208 7.44 26.99 29.52
CA ALA A 208 6.50 28.05 29.85
C ALA A 208 6.45 28.39 31.37
N ALA A 209 7.36 27.81 32.17
CA ALA A 209 7.37 27.92 33.63
C ALA A 209 8.60 28.66 34.20
N GLU A 210 9.38 29.37 33.37
CA GLU A 210 10.49 30.25 33.82
C GLU A 210 10.21 31.73 33.49
#